data_AF-A0A7S3U2J8-F1
#
_entry.id   AF-A0A7S3U2J8-F1
#
_cell.length_a   1.000
_cell.length_b   1.000
_cell.length_c   1.000
_cell.angle_alpha   90.00
_cell.angle_beta   90.00
_cell.angle_gamma   90.00
#
_symmetry.space_group_name_H-M   'P 1'
#
loop_
_entity.id
_entity.type
_entity.pdbx_description
1 polymer ?
#
loop_
_entity_poly.entity_id
_entity_poly.type
_entity_poly.pdbx_seq_one_letter_code
_entity_poly.pdbx_strand_id
1 'polypeptide(L)'
;ARGSCTDRRMTIVAAEASNERGDENRLAVAYSDGVREEWPISADEAERWRLPASMAVPGQSGSYLFRNLTARPFWDERSGGLAAFCYALEEAHSEMRQEAMRLLRASLLGEAGGSDSECDEEPPAWASAHGEGLVGSGVWQKVHLWTGRTRHADGCAALPRTAELLERFGDAVVMQNSPGRAFLSLMLPGTRVLPHAGPTNHRLRVHLPLVLPRSDAGGEAPCLVVGGEAREWALGRALVFDDSFTHEVRFPQGRAEPGPEQAAGGECAEEGRWEALLARLRLLLVVDVWHPEARAAGGPFHAAGGHEASHIGGA
;
A
#
# COMPACT_ATOMS: atom_id res chain seq x y z
N ALA A 1 23.80 -27.90 0.60
CA ALA A 1 23.23 -27.35 1.84
C ALA A 1 22.14 -26.35 1.44
N ARG A 2 20.89 -26.58 1.85
CA ARG A 2 19.77 -25.69 1.55
C ARG A 2 19.97 -24.41 2.37
N GLY A 3 20.22 -23.29 1.70
CA GLY A 3 20.31 -21.99 2.36
C GLY A 3 18.98 -21.69 3.04
N SER A 4 19.05 -21.47 4.36
CA SER A 4 17.97 -20.94 5.17
C SER A 4 17.32 -19.76 4.45
N CYS A 5 16.01 -19.82 4.23
CA CYS A 5 15.19 -18.68 3.81
C CYS A 5 15.37 -17.61 4.89
N THR A 6 16.30 -16.67 4.65
CA THR A 6 16.55 -15.59 5.58
C THR A 6 15.33 -14.70 5.61
N ASP A 7 14.73 -14.64 6.79
CA ASP A 7 13.60 -13.79 7.15
C ASP A 7 13.94 -12.33 6.81
N ARG A 8 13.46 -11.82 5.68
CA ARG A 8 13.68 -10.44 5.23
C ARG A 8 12.69 -9.54 5.96
N ARG A 9 12.84 -9.41 7.28
CA ARG A 9 12.03 -8.51 8.10
C ARG A 9 12.56 -7.10 7.98
N MET A 10 11.67 -6.15 7.75
CA MET A 10 11.96 -4.75 8.04
C MET A 10 11.90 -4.59 9.56
N THR A 11 13.08 -4.54 10.18
CA THR A 11 13.19 -4.51 11.64
C THR A 11 13.39 -3.10 12.13
N ILE A 12 12.71 -2.76 13.21
CA ILE A 12 13.00 -1.57 13.98
C ILE A 12 14.30 -1.79 14.74
N VAL A 13 15.32 -0.99 14.43
CA VAL A 13 16.68 -1.09 15.00
C VAL A 13 16.91 -0.08 16.13
N ALA A 14 16.11 0.99 16.19
CA ALA A 14 16.10 1.94 17.29
C ALA A 14 14.69 2.54 17.45
N ALA A 15 14.30 2.78 18.70
CA ALA A 15 13.05 3.40 19.09
C ALA A 15 13.36 4.33 20.28
N GLU A 16 13.59 5.61 20.01
CA GLU A 16 14.06 6.60 20.99
C GLU A 16 13.13 7.82 21.01
N ALA A 17 13.11 8.55 22.13
CA ALA A 17 12.37 9.81 22.21
C ALA A 17 12.83 10.78 21.11
N SER A 18 11.89 11.42 20.40
CA SER A 18 12.23 12.42 19.39
C SER A 18 12.79 13.69 20.05
N ASN A 19 14.03 14.05 19.72
CA ASN A 19 14.64 15.31 20.17
C ASN A 19 14.34 16.50 19.24
N GLU A 20 13.53 16.31 18.19
CA GLU A 20 13.11 17.40 17.32
C GLU A 20 12.11 18.30 18.06
N ARG A 21 12.54 19.53 18.40
CA ARG A 21 11.71 20.60 18.99
C ARG A 21 10.86 20.20 20.22
N GLY A 22 11.42 19.47 21.17
CA GLY A 22 10.83 19.31 22.50
C GLY A 22 9.46 18.61 22.53
N ASP A 23 9.12 17.85 21.49
CA ASP A 23 7.90 17.05 21.44
C ASP A 23 8.16 15.69 22.11
N GLU A 24 8.03 15.63 23.44
CA GLU A 24 8.18 14.40 24.25
C GLU A 24 7.15 13.31 23.87
N ASN A 25 6.22 13.61 22.96
CA ASN A 25 5.10 12.76 22.61
C ASN A 25 5.27 12.01 21.27
N ARG A 26 6.49 11.93 20.73
CA ARG A 26 6.79 11.13 19.53
C ARG A 26 7.97 10.19 19.71
N LEU A 27 7.87 9.05 19.02
CA LEU A 27 8.87 7.99 19.03
C LEU A 27 9.57 7.96 17.68
N ALA A 28 10.86 8.25 17.67
CA ALA A 28 11.70 8.12 16.49
C ALA A 28 12.05 6.64 16.29
N VAL A 29 11.66 6.11 15.14
CA VAL A 29 11.82 4.70 14.76
C VAL A 29 12.75 4.61 13.56
N ALA A 30 13.84 3.87 13.71
CA ALA A 30 14.77 3.59 12.61
C ALA A 30 14.60 2.16 12.12
N TYR A 31 14.63 1.97 10.80
CA TYR A 31 14.53 0.66 10.14
C TYR A 31 15.89 0.18 9.64
N SER A 32 15.98 -1.12 9.38
CA SER A 32 17.18 -1.80 8.87
C SER A 32 17.66 -1.30 7.49
N ASP A 33 16.80 -0.63 6.72
CA ASP A 33 17.11 -0.04 5.42
C ASP A 33 17.59 1.43 5.52
N GLY A 34 17.72 1.95 6.75
CA GLY A 34 18.15 3.32 7.01
C GLY A 34 17.00 4.34 6.99
N VAL A 35 15.77 3.95 6.65
CA VAL A 35 14.61 4.83 6.75
C VAL A 35 14.33 5.13 8.21
N ARG A 36 13.98 6.39 8.49
CA ARG A 36 13.52 6.84 9.80
C ARG A 36 12.08 7.33 9.68
N GLU A 37 11.26 6.91 10.63
CA GLU A 37 9.89 7.35 10.77
C GLU A 37 9.68 7.85 12.20
N GLU A 38 8.63 8.63 12.41
CA GLU A 38 8.27 9.10 13.73
C GLU A 38 6.82 8.75 14.01
N TRP A 39 6.60 8.05 15.11
CA TRP A 39 5.28 7.59 15.52
C TRP A 39 4.66 8.58 16.50
N PRO A 40 3.36 8.87 16.40
CA PRO A 40 2.69 9.83 17.28
C PRO A 40 2.36 9.19 18.64
N ILE A 41 3.39 8.78 19.38
CA ILE A 41 3.32 8.17 20.72
C ILE A 41 4.66 8.41 21.42
N SER A 42 4.67 8.66 22.74
CA SER A 42 5.92 8.75 23.50
C SER A 42 6.61 7.38 23.61
N ALA A 43 7.93 7.38 23.89
CA ALA A 43 8.67 6.13 24.10
C ALA A 43 8.13 5.32 25.29
N ASP A 44 7.77 5.99 26.39
CA ASP A 44 7.25 5.35 27.59
C ASP A 44 5.87 4.71 27.37
N GLU A 45 4.96 5.40 26.67
CA GLU A 45 3.67 4.81 26.31
C GLU A 45 3.85 3.67 25.31
N ALA A 46 4.73 3.82 24.31
CA ALA A 46 4.98 2.74 23.36
C ALA A 46 5.49 1.47 24.05
N GLU A 47 6.42 1.59 25.00
CA GLU A 47 6.94 0.46 25.76
C GLU A 47 5.88 -0.13 26.69
N ARG A 48 5.03 0.70 27.30
CA ARG A 48 3.91 0.25 28.12
C ARG A 48 2.94 -0.64 27.34
N TRP A 49 2.67 -0.28 26.08
CA TRP A 49 1.80 -1.04 25.19
C TRP A 49 2.51 -2.18 24.46
N ARG A 50 3.82 -2.37 24.66
CA ARG A 50 4.61 -3.32 23.90
C ARG A 50 4.16 -4.77 24.12
N LEU A 51 3.85 -5.46 23.03
CA LEU A 51 3.60 -6.90 23.01
C LEU A 51 4.95 -7.65 22.84
N PRO A 52 5.31 -8.55 23.78
CA PRO A 52 6.47 -9.42 23.63
C PRO A 52 6.26 -10.36 22.45
N ALA A 53 7.31 -10.59 21.65
CA ALA A 53 7.22 -11.47 20.48
C ALA A 53 6.77 -12.91 20.84
N SER A 54 7.07 -13.38 22.06
CA SER A 54 6.61 -14.69 22.57
C SER A 54 5.09 -14.77 22.79
N MET A 55 4.39 -13.63 22.83
CA MET A 55 2.94 -13.54 22.97
C MET A 55 2.23 -13.19 21.65
N ALA A 56 2.98 -13.00 20.56
CA ALA A 56 2.39 -12.75 19.25
C ALA A 56 1.63 -14.00 18.76
N VAL A 57 0.53 -13.79 18.03
CA VAL A 57 -0.23 -14.90 17.45
C VAL A 57 0.56 -15.58 16.33
N PRO A 58 0.34 -16.88 16.05
CA PRO A 58 1.04 -17.58 14.99
C PRO A 58 0.96 -16.85 13.64
N GLY A 59 2.11 -16.69 12.98
CA GLY A 59 2.22 -15.98 11.70
C GLY A 59 2.43 -14.47 11.81
N GLN A 60 2.14 -13.85 12.95
CA GLN A 60 2.45 -12.44 13.22
C GLN A 60 3.92 -12.32 13.64
N SER A 61 4.71 -11.53 12.91
CA SER A 61 6.17 -11.49 13.09
C SER A 61 6.78 -10.08 12.99
N GLY A 62 5.96 -9.04 13.11
CA GLY A 62 6.43 -7.66 13.17
C GLY A 62 7.43 -7.41 14.31
N SER A 63 8.36 -6.48 14.08
CA SER A 63 9.46 -6.19 14.98
C SER A 63 9.06 -5.33 16.19
N TYR A 64 7.92 -4.63 16.15
CA TYR A 64 7.36 -3.82 17.23
C TYR A 64 5.83 -3.93 17.23
N LEU A 65 5.31 -4.82 18.07
CA LEU A 65 3.89 -5.10 18.19
C LEU A 65 3.31 -4.44 19.45
N PHE A 66 2.06 -4.03 19.39
CA PHE A 66 1.28 -3.47 20.48
C PHE A 66 0.25 -4.49 21.00
N ARG A 67 0.03 -4.51 22.32
CA ARG A 67 -0.98 -5.32 23.00
C ARG A 67 -2.37 -4.75 22.75
N ASN A 68 -3.39 -5.57 23.00
CA ASN A 68 -4.80 -5.20 22.93
C ASN A 68 -5.27 -4.69 21.56
N LEU A 69 -4.56 -5.09 20.50
CA LEU A 69 -5.02 -4.95 19.13
C LEU A 69 -5.43 -6.33 18.62
N THR A 70 -6.64 -6.43 18.09
CA THR A 70 -7.15 -7.64 17.44
C THR A 70 -6.21 -8.08 16.32
N ALA A 71 -5.64 -9.28 16.43
CA ALA A 71 -4.70 -9.79 15.44
C ALA A 71 -5.35 -10.86 14.56
N ARG A 72 -5.52 -10.55 13.27
CA ARG A 72 -6.00 -11.49 12.24
C ARG A 72 -5.40 -11.15 10.88
N PRO A 73 -5.10 -12.16 10.03
CA PRO A 73 -4.44 -11.94 8.75
C PRO A 73 -5.30 -11.10 7.80
N PHE A 74 -6.60 -11.42 7.66
CA PHE A 74 -7.55 -10.69 6.81
C PHE A 74 -8.67 -10.05 7.64
N TRP A 75 -9.15 -8.91 7.16
CA TRP A 75 -10.16 -8.07 7.81
C TRP A 75 -11.42 -7.95 6.94
N ASP A 76 -12.15 -9.05 6.84
CA ASP A 76 -13.41 -9.13 6.08
C ASP A 76 -14.54 -8.37 6.79
N GLU A 77 -14.67 -8.56 8.10
CA GLU A 77 -15.61 -7.81 8.94
C GLU A 77 -15.03 -6.45 9.30
N ARG A 78 -15.64 -5.40 8.75
CA ARG A 78 -15.20 -4.01 8.89
C ARG A 78 -16.26 -3.20 9.61
N SER A 79 -15.84 -2.26 10.45
CA SER A 79 -16.73 -1.37 11.18
C SER A 79 -16.17 0.05 11.24
N GLY A 80 -17.04 1.02 11.58
CA GLY A 80 -16.64 2.41 11.80
C GLY A 80 -15.94 3.04 10.60
N GLY A 81 -14.88 3.81 10.88
CA GLY A 81 -14.12 4.54 9.85
C GLY A 81 -13.49 3.65 8.77
N LEU A 82 -13.03 2.45 9.13
CA LEU A 82 -12.47 1.50 8.16
C LEU A 82 -13.53 1.03 7.14
N ALA A 83 -14.75 0.74 7.59
CA ALA A 83 -15.84 0.35 6.70
C ALA A 83 -16.26 1.50 5.77
N ALA A 84 -16.42 2.71 6.32
CA ALA A 84 -16.74 3.90 5.54
C ALA A 84 -15.66 4.22 4.49
N PHE A 85 -14.39 4.07 4.86
CA PHE A 85 -13.26 4.25 3.95
C PHE A 85 -13.26 3.24 2.81
N CYS A 86 -13.40 1.95 3.12
CA CYS A 86 -13.48 0.92 2.09
C CYS A 86 -14.65 1.16 1.15
N TYR A 87 -15.84 1.49 1.67
CA TYR A 87 -17.01 1.81 0.84
C TYR A 87 -16.73 2.99 -0.11
N ALA A 88 -16.16 4.08 0.40
CA ALA A 88 -15.83 5.23 -0.42
C ALA A 88 -14.81 4.91 -1.53
N LEU A 89 -13.81 4.07 -1.23
CA LEU A 89 -12.86 3.58 -2.22
C LEU A 89 -13.52 2.73 -3.31
N GLU A 90 -14.43 1.83 -2.93
CA GLU A 90 -15.14 0.96 -3.87
C GLU A 90 -16.09 1.76 -4.77
N GLU A 91 -16.79 2.76 -4.23
CA GLU A 91 -17.67 3.65 -5.00
C GLU A 91 -16.89 4.52 -6.01
N ALA A 92 -15.76 5.10 -5.58
CA ALA A 92 -14.91 5.93 -6.42
C ALA A 92 -13.97 5.13 -7.35
N HIS A 93 -14.12 3.80 -7.38
CA HIS A 93 -13.22 2.90 -8.12
C HIS A 93 -13.07 3.28 -9.59
N SER A 94 -14.17 3.62 -10.26
CA SER A 94 -14.18 3.90 -11.69
C SER A 94 -13.35 5.16 -12.04
N GLU A 95 -13.45 6.20 -11.21
CA GLU A 95 -12.67 7.43 -11.34
C GLU A 95 -11.18 7.16 -11.08
N MET A 96 -10.85 6.53 -9.95
CA MET A 96 -9.45 6.21 -9.61
C MET A 96 -8.78 5.31 -10.65
N ARG A 97 -9.54 4.36 -11.23
CA ARG A 97 -9.05 3.51 -12.32
C ARG A 97 -8.72 4.34 -13.56
N GLN A 98 -9.56 5.32 -13.92
CA GLN A 98 -9.28 6.20 -15.06
C GLN A 98 -8.02 7.04 -14.83
N GLU A 99 -7.82 7.59 -13.64
CA GLU A 99 -6.59 8.34 -13.30
C GLU A 99 -5.35 7.47 -13.45
N ALA A 100 -5.38 6.27 -12.87
CA ALA A 100 -4.26 5.34 -12.92
C ALA A 100 -3.97 4.85 -14.36
N MET A 101 -5.00 4.65 -15.18
CA MET A 101 -4.83 4.29 -16.59
C MET A 101 -4.25 5.44 -17.42
N ARG A 102 -4.70 6.69 -17.19
CA ARG A 102 -4.13 7.87 -17.86
C ARG A 102 -2.64 8.00 -17.54
N LEU A 103 -2.28 7.87 -16.26
CA LEU A 103 -0.88 7.91 -15.84
C LEU A 103 -0.06 6.79 -16.50
N LEU A 104 -0.55 5.55 -16.47
CA LEU A 104 0.14 4.42 -17.07
C LEU A 104 0.33 4.57 -18.59
N ARG A 105 -0.69 5.07 -19.29
CA ARG A 105 -0.63 5.34 -20.74
C ARG A 105 0.39 6.43 -21.06
N ALA A 106 0.38 7.53 -20.31
CA ALA A 106 1.36 8.62 -20.45
C ALA A 106 2.81 8.13 -20.26
N SER A 107 3.05 7.29 -19.24
CA SER A 107 4.40 6.73 -19.00
C SER A 107 4.87 5.74 -20.06
N LEU A 108 3.97 5.02 -20.73
CA LEU A 108 4.31 3.97 -21.69
C LEU A 108 4.35 4.43 -23.14
N LEU A 109 3.46 5.35 -23.52
CA LEU A 109 3.32 5.81 -24.90
C LEU A 109 3.96 7.19 -25.14
N GLY A 110 4.41 7.88 -24.09
CA GLY A 110 5.01 9.21 -24.21
C GLY A 110 4.02 10.27 -24.71
N GLU A 111 2.71 9.97 -24.68
CA GLU A 111 1.67 10.95 -24.94
C GLU A 111 1.55 11.86 -23.71
N ALA A 112 2.40 12.89 -23.67
CA ALA A 112 2.04 14.13 -23.00
C ALA A 112 0.67 14.54 -23.57
N GLY A 113 -0.31 14.76 -22.70
CA GLY A 113 -1.68 15.05 -23.09
C GLY A 113 -1.72 16.07 -24.22
N GLY A 114 -2.56 15.81 -25.23
CA GLY A 114 -2.62 16.63 -26.43
C GLY A 114 -2.65 18.13 -26.10
N SER A 115 -1.61 18.83 -26.57
CA SER A 115 -1.45 20.24 -26.96
C SER A 115 -2.15 21.40 -26.22
N ASP A 116 -3.11 21.19 -25.33
CA ASP A 116 -4.00 22.25 -24.81
C ASP A 116 -3.98 22.34 -23.26
N SER A 117 -3.04 21.67 -22.58
CA SER A 117 -2.91 21.77 -21.13
C SER A 117 -1.60 22.47 -20.73
N GLU A 118 -1.72 23.71 -20.24
CA GLU A 118 -0.64 24.53 -19.64
C GLU A 118 -0.15 23.98 -18.29
N CYS A 119 0.11 22.68 -18.19
CA CYS A 119 0.82 22.11 -17.04
C CYS A 119 2.09 21.41 -17.54
N ASP A 120 3.19 22.17 -17.51
CA ASP A 120 4.57 21.73 -17.80
C ASP A 120 5.13 20.72 -16.76
N GLU A 121 4.28 20.03 -16.00
CA GLU A 121 4.73 19.09 -14.96
C GLU A 121 4.88 17.68 -15.56
N GLU A 122 6.12 17.18 -15.56
CA GLU A 122 6.41 15.81 -15.97
C GLU A 122 5.63 14.79 -15.10
N PRO A 123 5.06 13.73 -15.69
CA PRO A 123 4.33 12.72 -14.93
C PRO A 123 5.27 12.03 -13.92
N PRO A 124 4.76 11.61 -12.75
CA PRO A 124 5.57 10.94 -11.74
C PRO A 124 6.19 9.65 -12.30
N ALA A 125 7.45 9.40 -11.93
CA ALA A 125 8.17 8.22 -12.39
C ALA A 125 7.71 6.95 -11.65
N TRP A 126 7.56 5.86 -12.41
CA TRP A 126 7.33 4.52 -11.85
C TRP A 126 8.62 3.97 -11.21
N ALA A 127 8.74 4.14 -9.90
CA ALA A 127 9.91 3.72 -9.14
C ALA A 127 9.97 2.19 -8.98
N SER A 128 11.15 1.62 -9.21
CA SER A 128 11.41 0.18 -9.05
C SER A 128 11.44 -0.22 -7.57
N ALA A 129 10.68 -1.26 -7.20
CA ALA A 129 10.68 -1.79 -5.83
C ALA A 129 11.85 -2.75 -5.54
N HIS A 130 12.75 -3.00 -6.51
CA HIS A 130 13.90 -3.89 -6.31
C HIS A 130 14.84 -3.41 -5.19
N GLY A 131 14.92 -2.09 -4.96
CA GLY A 131 15.72 -1.50 -3.87
C GLY A 131 15.28 -1.92 -2.47
N GLU A 132 14.05 -2.41 -2.31
CA GLU A 132 13.51 -2.87 -1.02
C GLU A 132 14.01 -4.28 -0.64
N GLY A 133 14.68 -4.98 -1.56
CA GLY A 133 15.14 -6.34 -1.31
C GLY A 133 14.00 -7.35 -1.12
N LEU A 134 12.77 -7.01 -1.50
CA LEU A 134 11.61 -7.89 -1.37
C LEU A 134 11.24 -8.61 -2.69
N VAL A 135 11.70 -8.08 -3.83
CA VAL A 135 11.47 -8.68 -5.14
C VAL A 135 12.37 -9.91 -5.30
N GLY A 136 11.76 -11.10 -5.32
CA GLY A 136 12.45 -12.34 -5.66
C GLY A 136 12.65 -12.50 -7.17
N SER A 137 11.67 -12.08 -7.96
CA SER A 137 11.67 -12.11 -9.43
C SER A 137 10.63 -11.14 -10.00
N GLY A 138 10.72 -10.87 -11.31
CA GLY A 138 9.74 -10.11 -12.10
C GLY A 138 9.84 -8.59 -11.96
N VAL A 139 8.76 -7.90 -12.34
CA VAL A 139 8.65 -6.43 -12.33
C VAL A 139 7.64 -6.00 -11.26
N TRP A 140 8.10 -5.14 -10.35
CA TRP A 140 7.27 -4.45 -9.36
C TRP A 140 7.64 -2.98 -9.31
N GLN A 141 6.68 -2.12 -9.63
CA GLN A 141 6.87 -0.67 -9.67
C GLN A 141 5.80 0.06 -8.85
N LYS A 142 6.15 1.24 -8.36
CA LYS A 142 5.30 2.07 -7.50
C LYS A 142 5.28 3.52 -7.95
N VAL A 143 4.14 4.18 -7.76
CA VAL A 143 4.01 5.65 -7.78
C VAL A 143 3.43 6.07 -6.45
N HIS A 144 4.15 6.89 -5.71
CA HIS A 144 3.78 7.29 -4.35
C HIS A 144 2.89 8.53 -4.38
N LEU A 145 1.83 8.53 -3.56
CA LEU A 145 1.06 9.73 -3.23
C LEU A 145 1.48 10.22 -1.83
N TRP A 146 1.69 9.28 -0.89
CA TRP A 146 2.21 9.56 0.45
C TRP A 146 3.25 8.52 0.89
N THR A 147 4.30 8.99 1.57
CA THR A 147 5.25 8.15 2.31
C THR A 147 5.55 8.80 3.66
N GLY A 148 5.14 8.14 4.74
CA GLY A 148 5.16 8.73 6.07
C GLY A 148 4.34 10.02 6.07
N ARG A 149 4.96 11.12 6.50
CA ARG A 149 4.34 12.46 6.52
C ARG A 149 4.58 13.27 5.24
N THR A 150 5.24 12.69 4.25
CA THR A 150 5.57 13.38 3.00
C THR A 150 4.49 13.11 1.97
N ARG A 151 3.83 14.18 1.52
CA ARG A 151 2.95 14.19 0.35
C ARG A 151 3.79 14.38 -0.91
N HIS A 152 3.64 13.47 -1.88
CA HIS A 152 4.31 13.54 -3.18
C HIS A 152 3.43 14.32 -4.16
N ALA A 153 3.84 15.55 -4.47
CA ALA A 153 3.02 16.50 -5.22
C ALA A 153 2.69 16.00 -6.63
N ASP A 154 3.67 15.42 -7.32
CA ASP A 154 3.58 14.81 -8.64
C ASP A 154 2.59 13.62 -8.66
N GLY A 155 2.70 12.70 -7.70
CA GLY A 155 1.78 11.58 -7.55
C GLY A 155 0.35 12.03 -7.29
N CYS A 156 0.16 13.02 -6.42
CA CYS A 156 -1.16 13.56 -6.11
C CYS A 156 -1.75 14.38 -7.27
N ALA A 157 -0.93 15.10 -8.04
CA ALA A 157 -1.36 15.82 -9.23
C ALA A 157 -1.78 14.87 -10.36
N ALA A 158 -1.12 13.72 -10.48
CA ALA A 158 -1.49 12.68 -11.44
C ALA A 158 -2.80 11.95 -11.07
N LEU A 159 -3.12 11.86 -9.77
CA LEU A 159 -4.30 11.18 -9.24
C LEU A 159 -5.15 12.10 -8.32
N PRO A 160 -5.71 13.21 -8.84
CA PRO A 160 -6.35 14.23 -8.02
C PRO A 160 -7.59 13.74 -7.26
N ARG A 161 -8.46 12.91 -7.87
CA ARG A 161 -9.63 12.33 -7.19
C ARG A 161 -9.24 11.32 -6.14
N THR A 162 -8.22 10.52 -6.43
CA THR A 162 -7.65 9.60 -5.44
C THR A 162 -7.10 10.39 -4.25
N ALA A 163 -6.30 11.43 -4.50
CA ALA A 163 -5.71 12.27 -3.46
C ALA A 163 -6.78 12.96 -2.61
N GLU A 164 -7.78 13.60 -3.25
CA GLU A 164 -8.90 14.27 -2.59
C GLU A 164 -9.68 13.31 -1.66
N LEU A 165 -9.93 12.08 -2.12
CA LEU A 165 -10.62 11.07 -1.30
C LEU A 165 -9.79 10.69 -0.08
N LEU A 166 -8.49 10.43 -0.25
CA LEU A 166 -7.61 10.06 0.86
C LEU A 166 -7.50 11.20 1.89
N GLU A 167 -7.34 12.44 1.43
CA GLU A 167 -7.27 13.65 2.25
C GLU A 167 -8.57 13.86 3.05
N ARG A 168 -9.74 13.56 2.46
CA ARG A 168 -11.04 13.68 3.13
C ARG A 168 -11.19 12.77 4.35
N PHE A 169 -10.63 11.56 4.31
CA PHE A 169 -10.65 10.67 5.48
C PHE A 169 -9.60 11.06 6.52
N GLY A 170 -8.51 11.65 6.05
CA GLY A 170 -7.47 12.24 6.87
C GLY A 170 -6.81 11.25 7.82
N ASP A 171 -6.02 11.79 8.76
CA ASP A 171 -5.26 10.98 9.72
C ASP A 171 -6.14 10.18 10.68
N ALA A 172 -7.44 10.45 10.76
CA ALA A 172 -8.39 9.65 11.53
C ALA A 172 -8.48 8.20 11.03
N VAL A 173 -8.28 7.96 9.74
CA VAL A 173 -8.32 6.62 9.14
C VAL A 173 -7.08 6.35 8.29
N VAL A 174 -6.78 7.23 7.33
CA VAL A 174 -5.65 7.11 6.42
C VAL A 174 -4.42 7.69 7.09
N MET A 175 -3.32 6.94 7.19
CA MET A 175 -2.13 7.37 7.95
C MET A 175 -1.29 8.45 7.23
N GLN A 176 -1.89 9.58 6.86
CA GLN A 176 -1.28 10.66 6.08
C GLN A 176 -0.32 11.55 6.87
N ASN A 177 -0.53 11.71 8.19
CA ASN A 177 0.33 12.50 9.09
C ASN A 177 1.16 11.59 10.00
N SER A 178 1.30 10.33 9.58
CA SER A 178 1.71 9.18 10.37
C SER A 178 2.63 8.30 9.52
N PRO A 179 3.30 7.27 10.08
CA PRO A 179 4.21 6.39 9.33
C PRO A 179 3.50 5.43 8.34
N GLY A 180 2.47 5.89 7.64
CA GLY A 180 1.76 5.13 6.62
C GLY A 180 2.25 5.42 5.21
N ARG A 181 1.75 4.66 4.23
CA ARG A 181 2.04 4.87 2.81
C ARG A 181 0.76 4.79 2.00
N ALA A 182 0.70 5.57 0.93
CA ALA A 182 -0.31 5.44 -0.11
C ALA A 182 0.36 5.51 -1.48
N PHE A 183 0.15 4.50 -2.31
CA PHE A 183 0.83 4.38 -3.61
C PHE A 183 0.07 3.47 -4.58
N LEU A 184 0.26 3.70 -5.88
CA LEU A 184 -0.08 2.72 -6.90
C LEU A 184 0.98 1.63 -6.93
N SER A 185 0.56 0.37 -7.06
CA SER A 185 1.43 -0.79 -7.14
C SER A 185 1.16 -1.56 -8.43
N LEU A 186 2.08 -1.48 -9.40
CA LEU A 186 2.05 -2.24 -10.64
C LEU A 186 2.91 -3.50 -10.53
N MET A 187 2.36 -4.64 -10.93
CA MET A 187 3.10 -5.89 -11.11
C MET A 187 2.78 -6.55 -12.44
N LEU A 188 3.78 -7.23 -13.00
CA LEU A 188 3.65 -8.07 -14.20
C LEU A 188 3.71 -9.57 -13.85
N PRO A 189 3.26 -10.48 -14.74
CA PRO A 189 3.36 -11.91 -14.53
C PRO A 189 4.82 -12.37 -14.31
N GLY A 190 5.00 -13.39 -13.48
CA GLY A 190 6.32 -13.87 -13.06
C GLY A 190 6.92 -13.09 -11.87
N THR A 191 6.22 -12.08 -11.36
CA THR A 191 6.63 -11.36 -10.16
C THR A 191 6.38 -12.17 -8.91
N ARG A 192 7.41 -12.27 -8.06
CA ARG A 192 7.29 -12.84 -6.72
C ARG A 192 7.83 -11.86 -5.70
N VAL A 193 6.99 -11.46 -4.77
CA VAL A 193 7.43 -10.78 -3.55
C VAL A 193 7.68 -11.85 -2.50
N LEU A 194 8.88 -11.87 -1.92
CA LEU A 194 9.27 -12.88 -0.93
C LEU A 194 8.45 -12.74 0.36
N PRO A 195 8.30 -13.83 1.16
CA PRO A 195 7.71 -13.76 2.49
C PRO A 195 8.44 -12.73 3.36
N HIS A 196 7.68 -11.77 3.90
CA HIS A 196 8.15 -10.73 4.80
C HIS A 196 7.02 -10.29 5.73
N ALA A 197 7.34 -9.53 6.77
CA ALA A 197 6.35 -8.91 7.64
C ALA A 197 6.65 -7.42 7.80
N GLY A 198 5.58 -6.64 7.82
CA GLY A 198 5.59 -5.25 8.24
C GLY A 198 6.08 -5.14 9.69
N PRO A 199 6.67 -4.00 10.05
CA PRO A 199 7.34 -3.84 11.34
C PRO A 199 6.38 -3.81 12.53
N THR A 200 5.08 -3.53 12.35
CA THR A 200 4.17 -3.21 13.45
C THR A 200 2.71 -3.49 13.12
N ASN A 201 1.88 -3.74 14.14
CA ASN A 201 0.44 -4.07 14.02
C ASN A 201 -0.51 -2.90 14.29
N HIS A 202 0.01 -1.68 14.49
CA HIS A 202 -0.85 -0.50 14.70
C HIS A 202 -1.48 0.03 13.41
N ARG A 203 -1.18 -0.59 12.28
CA ARG A 203 -1.69 -0.25 10.96
C ARG A 203 -2.21 -1.49 10.25
N LEU A 204 -3.18 -1.29 9.37
CA LEU A 204 -3.65 -2.27 8.42
C LEU A 204 -3.35 -1.78 7.01
N ARG A 205 -3.26 -2.68 6.05
CA ARG A 205 -3.07 -2.35 4.63
C ARG A 205 -4.32 -2.66 3.83
N VAL A 206 -4.78 -1.65 3.10
CA VAL A 206 -5.91 -1.74 2.17
C VAL A 206 -5.36 -1.83 0.74
N HIS A 207 -5.81 -2.85 0.02
CA HIS A 207 -5.57 -3.03 -1.41
C HIS A 207 -6.87 -2.82 -2.17
N LEU A 208 -6.95 -1.80 -3.02
CA LEU A 208 -8.05 -1.63 -3.98
C LEU A 208 -7.56 -1.98 -5.39
N PRO A 209 -8.08 -3.06 -6.02
CA PRO A 209 -7.67 -3.44 -7.36
C PRO A 209 -8.28 -2.54 -8.43
N LEU A 210 -7.44 -1.83 -9.18
CA LEU A 210 -7.84 -0.94 -10.27
C LEU A 210 -7.82 -1.66 -11.63
N VAL A 211 -6.82 -2.51 -11.85
CA VAL A 211 -6.71 -3.40 -13.01
C VAL A 211 -6.24 -4.76 -12.53
N LEU A 212 -6.92 -5.81 -12.98
CA LEU A 212 -6.52 -7.19 -12.75
C LEU A 212 -6.32 -7.90 -14.10
N PRO A 213 -5.44 -8.91 -14.16
CA PRO A 213 -5.28 -9.73 -15.35
C PRO A 213 -6.62 -10.38 -15.74
N ARG A 214 -6.87 -10.52 -17.04
CA ARG A 214 -8.08 -11.18 -17.52
C ARG A 214 -7.95 -12.68 -17.32
N SER A 215 -9.04 -13.32 -16.89
CA SER A 215 -9.07 -14.78 -16.69
C SER A 215 -8.95 -15.58 -17.99
N ASP A 216 -9.27 -14.98 -19.14
CA ASP A 216 -9.16 -15.59 -20.46
C ASP A 216 -7.72 -15.63 -21.01
N ALA A 217 -6.78 -14.91 -20.40
CA ALA A 217 -5.36 -14.88 -20.80
C ALA A 217 -4.55 -16.14 -20.39
N GLY A 218 -5.22 -17.20 -19.92
CA GLY A 218 -4.64 -18.54 -19.75
C GLY A 218 -3.64 -18.71 -18.59
N GLY A 219 -3.41 -17.69 -17.76
CA GLY A 219 -2.53 -17.74 -16.59
C GLY A 219 -3.28 -17.95 -15.27
N GLU A 220 -2.56 -18.41 -14.24
CA GLU A 220 -3.07 -18.41 -12.87
C GLU A 220 -3.16 -16.97 -12.34
N ALA A 221 -4.23 -16.67 -11.59
CA ALA A 221 -4.45 -15.36 -11.00
C ALA A 221 -3.36 -15.04 -9.95
N PRO A 222 -2.95 -13.77 -9.83
CA PRO A 222 -2.07 -13.37 -8.74
C PRO A 222 -2.79 -13.50 -7.40
N CYS A 223 -2.09 -13.97 -6.37
CA CYS A 223 -2.64 -14.10 -5.03
C CYS A 223 -1.73 -13.45 -3.96
N LEU A 224 -2.38 -13.02 -2.88
CA LEU A 224 -1.75 -12.57 -1.64
C LEU A 224 -1.87 -13.70 -0.63
N VAL A 225 -0.76 -14.08 -0.01
CA VAL A 225 -0.74 -15.03 1.10
C VAL A 225 -0.40 -14.26 2.37
N VAL A 226 -1.24 -14.32 3.41
CA VAL A 226 -1.03 -13.64 4.70
C VAL A 226 -1.27 -14.63 5.82
N GLY A 227 -0.30 -14.82 6.71
CA GLY A 227 -0.44 -15.77 7.83
C GLY A 227 -0.68 -17.23 7.39
N GLY A 228 -0.35 -17.57 6.15
CA GLY A 228 -0.61 -18.89 5.55
C GLY A 228 -1.94 -19.01 4.78
N GLU A 229 -2.80 -17.99 4.84
CA GLU A 229 -4.05 -17.94 4.09
C GLU A 229 -3.87 -17.23 2.76
N ALA A 230 -4.31 -17.85 1.66
CA ALA A 230 -4.30 -17.25 0.33
C ALA A 230 -5.62 -16.55 0.01
N ARG A 231 -5.54 -15.37 -0.63
CA ARG A 231 -6.68 -14.64 -1.20
C ARG A 231 -6.31 -14.07 -2.56
N GLU A 232 -7.27 -14.12 -3.47
CA GLU A 232 -7.22 -13.40 -4.74
C GLU A 232 -7.89 -12.04 -4.59
N TRP A 233 -7.48 -11.09 -5.44
CA TRP A 233 -8.11 -9.78 -5.50
C TRP A 233 -9.38 -9.84 -6.35
N ALA A 234 -10.43 -9.14 -5.92
CA ALA A 234 -11.62 -8.90 -6.73
C ALA A 234 -11.61 -7.45 -7.25
N LEU A 235 -11.84 -7.27 -8.55
CA LEU A 235 -11.80 -5.95 -9.17
C LEU A 235 -12.77 -4.98 -8.49
N GLY A 236 -12.28 -3.82 -8.09
CA GLY A 236 -13.09 -2.80 -7.42
C GLY A 236 -13.58 -3.15 -6.02
N ARG A 237 -13.06 -4.21 -5.40
CA ARG A 237 -13.35 -4.56 -4.00
C ARG A 237 -12.11 -4.39 -3.15
N ALA A 238 -12.22 -3.61 -2.08
CA ALA A 238 -11.11 -3.42 -1.16
C ALA A 238 -10.82 -4.74 -0.43
N LEU A 239 -9.55 -5.12 -0.37
CA LEU A 239 -9.04 -6.22 0.44
C LEU A 239 -8.20 -5.61 1.57
N VAL A 240 -8.50 -5.97 2.82
CA VAL A 240 -7.82 -5.44 4.00
C VAL A 240 -7.10 -6.57 4.72
N PHE A 241 -5.83 -6.35 5.05
CA PHE A 241 -5.02 -7.32 5.77
C PHE A 241 -4.07 -6.63 6.75
N ASP A 242 -3.65 -7.37 7.77
CA ASP A 242 -2.62 -6.93 8.72
C ASP A 242 -1.24 -7.31 8.16
N ASP A 243 -0.47 -6.30 7.73
CA ASP A 243 0.85 -6.53 7.13
C ASP A 243 1.91 -6.95 8.16
N SER A 244 1.62 -6.90 9.47
CA SER A 244 2.49 -7.45 10.52
C SER A 244 2.53 -8.98 10.55
N PHE A 245 1.59 -9.64 9.87
CA PHE A 245 1.67 -11.06 9.55
C PHE A 245 2.64 -11.29 8.40
N THR A 246 3.35 -12.42 8.44
CA THR A 246 4.17 -12.85 7.31
C THR A 246 3.29 -12.96 6.08
N HIS A 247 3.65 -12.23 5.03
CA HIS A 247 2.92 -12.17 3.78
C HIS A 247 3.83 -12.22 2.56
N GLU A 248 3.31 -12.77 1.47
CA GLU A 248 3.97 -12.80 0.17
C GLU A 248 2.95 -12.56 -0.96
N VAL A 249 3.44 -12.07 -2.09
CA VAL A 249 2.64 -11.96 -3.31
C VAL A 249 3.21 -12.92 -4.35
N ARG A 250 2.35 -13.76 -4.90
CA ARG A 250 2.68 -14.67 -5.99
C ARG A 250 1.95 -14.21 -7.22
N PHE A 251 2.68 -13.81 -8.26
CA PHE A 251 2.13 -13.58 -9.58
C PHE A 251 2.74 -14.61 -10.54
N PRO A 252 2.06 -15.74 -10.78
CA PRO A 252 2.55 -16.77 -11.68
C PRO A 252 2.83 -16.22 -13.08
N GLN A 253 3.76 -16.88 -13.77
CA GLN A 253 4.00 -16.57 -15.18
C GLN A 253 2.77 -16.98 -15.99
N GLY A 254 2.25 -16.08 -16.83
CA GLY A 254 1.20 -16.43 -17.78
C GLY A 254 1.73 -17.42 -18.83
N ARG A 255 0.83 -18.15 -19.50
CA ARG A 255 1.21 -18.98 -20.66
C ARG A 255 1.81 -18.07 -21.74
N ALA A 256 2.84 -18.55 -22.43
CA ALA A 256 3.36 -17.86 -23.59
C ALA A 256 2.31 -17.93 -24.70
N GLU A 257 1.63 -16.82 -24.98
CA GLU A 257 0.98 -16.63 -26.28
C GLU A 257 2.08 -16.60 -27.36
N PRO A 258 1.86 -17.22 -28.54
CA PRO A 258 2.79 -17.08 -29.65
C PRO A 258 3.02 -15.58 -29.91
N GLY A 259 4.29 -15.20 -30.03
CA GLY A 259 4.70 -13.80 -30.13
C GLY A 259 3.99 -13.07 -31.28
N PRO A 260 3.90 -11.74 -31.22
CA PRO A 260 3.27 -10.94 -32.27
C PRO A 260 4.17 -10.93 -33.50
N GLU A 261 4.26 -12.03 -34.24
CA GLU A 261 5.07 -12.10 -35.45
C GLU A 261 4.36 -11.47 -36.66
N GLN A 262 3.13 -10.95 -36.52
CA GLN A 262 2.38 -10.34 -37.63
C GLN A 262 1.44 -9.17 -37.23
N ALA A 263 1.84 -8.28 -36.31
CA ALA A 263 1.12 -7.02 -36.11
C ALA A 263 1.76 -5.92 -36.97
N ALA A 264 1.11 -5.57 -38.07
CA ALA A 264 1.48 -4.47 -38.97
C ALA A 264 1.63 -3.15 -38.19
N GLY A 265 2.66 -2.36 -38.51
CA GLY A 265 2.89 -1.05 -37.88
C GLY A 265 1.75 -0.04 -38.13
N GLY A 266 1.45 0.78 -37.12
CA GLY A 266 0.40 1.80 -37.14
C GLY A 266 -0.33 1.90 -35.77
N GLU A 267 -1.20 2.90 -35.59
CA GLU A 267 -1.97 3.16 -34.35
C GLU A 267 -2.76 1.92 -33.85
N CYS A 268 -3.24 1.08 -34.77
CA CYS A 268 -3.96 -0.16 -34.46
C CYS A 268 -3.07 -1.20 -33.72
N ALA A 269 -1.75 -1.17 -33.92
CA ALA A 269 -0.81 -2.03 -33.22
C ALA A 269 -0.47 -1.53 -31.82
N GLU A 270 -0.54 -0.21 -31.57
CA GLU A 270 -0.31 0.38 -30.24
C GLU A 270 -1.48 0.10 -29.31
N GLU A 271 -2.72 0.29 -29.79
CA GLU A 271 -3.92 -0.06 -29.03
C GLU A 271 -3.98 -1.57 -28.75
N GLY A 272 -3.55 -2.41 -29.71
CA GLY A 272 -3.40 -3.85 -29.50
C GLY A 272 -2.35 -4.22 -28.44
N ARG A 273 -1.22 -3.51 -28.39
CA ARG A 273 -0.19 -3.70 -27.33
C ARG A 273 -0.69 -3.26 -25.97
N TRP A 274 -1.45 -2.16 -25.93
CA TRP A 274 -2.06 -1.63 -24.71
C TRP A 274 -3.06 -2.62 -24.11
N GLU A 275 -4.01 -3.13 -24.91
CA GLU A 275 -4.97 -4.14 -24.47
C GLU A 275 -4.28 -5.43 -24.02
N ALA A 276 -3.25 -5.88 -24.75
CA ALA A 276 -2.47 -7.06 -24.36
C ALA A 276 -1.72 -6.87 -23.02
N LEU A 277 -1.25 -5.65 -22.72
CA LEU A 277 -0.63 -5.32 -21.44
C LEU A 277 -1.66 -5.31 -20.31
N LEU A 278 -2.80 -4.63 -20.51
CA LEU A 278 -3.90 -4.57 -19.53
C LEU A 278 -4.44 -5.96 -19.19
N ALA A 279 -4.49 -6.87 -20.18
CA ALA A 279 -4.92 -8.24 -19.97
C ALA A 279 -4.01 -9.03 -19.01
N ARG A 280 -2.79 -8.55 -18.76
CA ARG A 280 -1.75 -9.29 -18.03
C ARG A 280 -1.24 -8.59 -16.78
N LEU A 281 -1.47 -7.29 -16.62
CA LEU A 281 -0.91 -6.55 -15.50
C LEU A 281 -1.84 -6.61 -14.28
N ARG A 282 -1.26 -6.42 -13.09
CA ARG A 282 -1.98 -6.16 -11.85
C ARG A 282 -1.63 -4.76 -11.36
N LEU A 283 -2.63 -3.88 -11.28
CA LEU A 283 -2.49 -2.52 -10.75
C LEU A 283 -3.44 -2.33 -9.57
N LEU A 284 -2.87 -2.04 -8.41
CA LEU A 284 -3.61 -1.76 -7.18
C LEU A 284 -3.33 -0.35 -6.69
N LEU A 285 -4.31 0.26 -6.02
CA LEU A 285 -4.05 1.29 -5.02
C LEU A 285 -3.79 0.60 -3.68
N VAL A 286 -2.69 0.96 -3.03
CA VAL A 286 -2.30 0.50 -1.70
C VAL A 286 -2.38 1.67 -0.74
N VAL A 287 -3.07 1.50 0.39
CA VAL A 287 -3.20 2.54 1.42
C VAL A 287 -3.04 1.92 2.79
N ASP A 288 -2.11 2.45 3.59
CA ASP A 288 -2.00 2.10 5.00
C ASP A 288 -2.98 2.94 5.82
N VAL A 289 -3.74 2.27 6.68
CA VAL A 289 -4.75 2.85 7.56
C VAL A 289 -4.46 2.49 9.01
N TRP A 290 -4.94 3.31 9.94
CA TRP A 290 -4.86 2.98 11.36
C TRP A 290 -5.61 1.69 11.66
N HIS A 291 -5.01 0.87 12.52
CA HIS A 291 -5.75 -0.22 13.14
C HIS A 291 -6.94 0.37 13.91
N PRO A 292 -8.19 -0.12 13.75
CA PRO A 292 -9.38 0.50 14.33
C PRO A 292 -9.31 0.71 15.85
N GLU A 293 -8.64 -0.20 16.54
CA GLU A 293 -8.44 -0.16 17.99
C GLU A 293 -7.20 0.64 18.43
N ALA A 294 -6.28 1.01 17.51
CA ALA A 294 -5.05 1.71 17.89
C ALA A 294 -5.32 3.11 18.42
N ARG A 295 -6.32 3.81 17.86
CA ARG A 295 -6.71 5.17 18.26
C ARG A 295 -8.02 5.23 19.06
N ALA A 296 -8.70 4.11 19.23
CA ALA A 296 -9.88 4.02 20.07
C ALA A 296 -9.54 4.31 21.54
N ALA A 297 -10.56 4.64 22.34
CA ALA A 297 -10.38 4.80 23.78
C ALA A 297 -9.78 3.52 24.39
N GLY A 298 -8.66 3.66 25.10
CA GLY A 298 -7.90 2.53 25.63
C GLY A 298 -6.96 1.85 24.63
N GLY A 299 -6.71 2.47 23.47
CA GLY A 299 -5.69 2.05 22.51
C GLY A 299 -4.35 2.78 22.69
N PRO A 300 -3.24 2.23 22.13
CA PRO A 300 -1.88 2.78 22.28
C PRO A 300 -1.71 4.22 21.80
N PHE A 301 -2.49 4.66 20.81
CA PHE A 301 -2.38 5.98 20.19
C PHE A 301 -3.56 6.91 20.51
N HIS A 302 -4.36 6.59 21.54
CA HIS A 302 -5.55 7.36 21.88
C HIS A 302 -5.25 8.84 22.20
N ALA A 303 -4.25 9.08 23.06
CA ALA A 303 -3.89 10.43 23.52
C ALA A 303 -3.30 11.32 22.41
N ALA A 304 -2.85 10.72 21.30
CA ALA A 304 -2.30 11.45 20.16
C ALA A 304 -3.39 12.05 19.24
N GLY A 305 -4.67 11.75 19.48
CA GLY A 305 -5.80 12.31 18.71
C GLY A 305 -6.24 13.73 19.12
N GLY A 306 -5.48 14.40 20.00
CA GLY A 306 -5.85 15.70 20.57
C GLY A 306 -5.38 16.90 19.75
N HIS A 307 -6.15 17.27 18.72
CA HIS A 307 -6.43 18.65 18.23
C HIS A 307 -6.88 18.64 16.75
N GLU A 308 -8.10 18.14 16.44
CA GLU A 308 -8.86 18.58 15.23
C GLU A 308 -10.29 18.01 15.17
N ALA A 309 -10.97 17.88 16.30
CA ALA A 309 -12.42 17.63 16.33
C ALA A 309 -13.16 18.84 16.92
N SER A 310 -13.02 19.99 16.26
CA SER A 310 -13.92 21.12 16.47
C SER A 310 -14.52 21.54 15.13
N HIS A 311 -15.83 21.29 15.02
CA HIS A 311 -16.78 21.72 13.99
C HIS A 311 -16.87 20.89 12.70
N ILE A 312 -17.58 19.76 12.80
CA ILE A 312 -18.66 19.49 11.83
C ILE A 312 -19.94 19.43 12.66
N GLY A 313 -20.44 20.61 13.02
CA GLY A 313 -21.76 20.79 13.62
C GLY A 313 -22.79 20.74 12.52
N GLY A 314 -23.84 19.93 12.73
CA GLY A 314 -24.98 19.87 11.84
C GLY A 314 -25.71 21.20 11.72
N ALA A 315 -26.16 21.47 10.51
CA ALA A 315 -27.40 22.16 10.17
C ALA A 315 -27.76 21.74 8.74
#